data_AF-A0A6P1IW76-F1
#
_entry.id   AF-A0A6P1IW76-F1
#
_cell.length_a   1.000
_cell.length_b   1.000
_cell.length_c   1.000
_cell.angle_alpha   90.00
_cell.angle_beta   90.00
_cell.angle_gamma   90.00
#
_symmetry.space_group_name_H-M   'P 1'
#
loop_
_entity.id
_entity.type
_entity.pdbx_description
1 polymer ?
#
loop_
_entity_poly.entity_id
_entity_poly.type
_entity_poly.pdbx_seq_one_letter_code
_entity_poly.pdbx_strand_id
1 'polypeptide(L)'
;MQLAAAIFGWVVSSVALAADLELPPDVYGNYAPGGDCAKQPRIIVNKVGVHLDTAAGKRGPLPIMVSYTFVGGARYSGIQIWALVKHGGKNRWGDDNTPVILTFNADEKRGALTAERENPGKERPVALDGPLASVAQTGRFRLCRTEEDNKR
;
A
#
# COMPACT_ATOMS: atom_id res chain seq x y z
N MET A 1 -19.25 -41.07 52.14
CA MET A 1 -19.68 -39.95 51.26
C MET A 1 -18.43 -39.24 50.78
N GLN A 2 -18.11 -39.33 49.49
CA GLN A 2 -16.94 -38.67 48.89
C GLN A 2 -17.43 -38.03 47.59
N LEU A 3 -17.55 -36.69 47.58
CA LEU A 3 -17.89 -35.94 46.38
C LEU A 3 -16.60 -35.72 45.57
N ALA A 4 -16.56 -36.26 44.35
CA ALA A 4 -15.56 -35.92 43.35
C ALA A 4 -16.10 -34.73 42.53
N ALA A 5 -15.45 -33.57 42.66
CA ALA A 5 -15.71 -32.41 41.81
C ALA A 5 -14.89 -32.52 40.52
N ALA A 6 -15.57 -32.67 39.38
CA ALA A 6 -14.93 -32.66 38.07
C ALA A 6 -14.77 -31.22 37.59
N ILE A 7 -13.52 -30.74 37.51
CA ILE A 7 -13.18 -29.44 36.94
C ILE A 7 -13.06 -29.62 35.42
N PHE A 8 -14.08 -29.20 34.68
CA PHE A 8 -14.02 -29.06 33.23
C PHE A 8 -13.17 -27.83 32.88
N GLY A 9 -11.89 -28.04 32.59
CA GLY A 9 -11.02 -27.00 32.06
C GLY A 9 -11.36 -26.72 30.59
N TRP A 10 -11.94 -25.55 30.32
CA TRP A 10 -12.07 -25.04 28.95
C TRP A 10 -10.71 -24.56 28.45
N VAL A 11 -10.17 -25.26 27.46
CA VAL A 11 -9.00 -24.81 26.70
C VAL A 11 -9.49 -23.75 25.71
N VAL A 12 -9.17 -22.48 25.98
CA VAL A 12 -9.42 -21.39 25.05
C VAL A 12 -8.26 -21.37 24.05
N SER A 13 -8.48 -21.94 22.86
CA SER A 13 -7.53 -21.82 21.76
C SER A 13 -7.54 -20.38 21.24
N SER A 14 -6.48 -19.63 21.50
CA SER A 14 -6.25 -18.34 20.86
C SER A 14 -5.96 -18.57 19.37
N VAL A 15 -6.92 -18.24 18.51
CA VAL A 15 -6.64 -18.08 17.08
C VAL A 15 -5.75 -16.85 16.91
N ALA A 16 -4.46 -17.08 16.61
CA ALA A 16 -3.58 -16.02 16.15
C ALA A 16 -4.04 -15.58 14.76
N LEU A 17 -4.74 -14.46 14.68
CA LEU A 17 -4.94 -13.78 13.41
C LEU A 17 -3.57 -13.25 12.95
N ALA A 18 -3.20 -13.55 11.71
CA ALA A 18 -2.06 -12.88 11.09
C ALA A 18 -2.36 -11.38 11.10
N ALA A 19 -1.54 -10.60 11.80
CA ALA A 19 -1.66 -9.15 11.75
C ALA A 19 -1.40 -8.71 10.30
N ASP A 20 -2.33 -7.96 9.71
CA ASP A 20 -2.09 -7.30 8.44
C ASP A 20 -0.85 -6.39 8.61
N LEU A 21 0.13 -6.53 7.73
CA LEU A 21 1.34 -5.71 7.78
C LEU A 21 0.95 -4.26 7.46
N GLU A 22 1.27 -3.35 8.38
CA GLU A 22 1.03 -1.92 8.23
C GLU A 22 2.20 -1.22 7.55
N LEU A 23 1.93 -0.09 6.91
CA LEU A 23 2.99 0.77 6.40
C LEU A 23 3.76 1.42 7.56
N PRO A 24 5.10 1.40 7.53
CA PRO A 24 5.90 1.95 8.60
C PRO A 24 5.84 3.48 8.60
N PRO A 25 6.04 4.15 9.76
CA PRO A 25 5.92 5.60 9.86
C PRO A 25 6.88 6.39 8.97
N ASP A 26 8.00 5.81 8.55
CA ASP A 26 9.00 6.49 7.72
C ASP A 26 8.56 6.72 6.27
N VAL A 27 7.44 6.12 5.85
CA VAL A 27 6.79 6.39 4.55
C VAL A 27 5.55 7.28 4.68
N TYR A 28 5.26 7.84 5.86
CA TYR A 28 4.13 8.73 6.05
C TYR A 28 4.40 10.11 5.44
N GLY A 29 3.34 10.73 4.93
CA GLY A 29 3.37 12.07 4.38
C GLY A 29 2.55 12.22 3.10
N ASN A 30 2.76 13.34 2.41
CA ASN A 30 2.09 13.65 1.15
C ASN A 30 3.09 13.49 0.01
N TYR A 31 2.72 12.75 -1.02
CA TYR A 31 3.53 12.53 -2.20
C TYR A 31 2.82 13.16 -3.40
N ALA A 32 3.58 13.91 -4.20
CA ALA A 32 3.06 14.62 -5.36
C ALA A 32 4.07 14.53 -6.53
N PRO A 33 3.66 14.83 -7.78
CA PRO A 33 4.56 14.86 -8.92
C PRO A 33 5.72 15.83 -8.65
N GLY A 34 6.95 15.32 -8.68
CA GLY A 34 8.15 16.11 -8.37
C GLY A 34 8.24 16.63 -6.92
N GLY A 35 7.33 16.23 -6.02
CA GLY A 35 7.29 16.71 -4.64
C GLY A 35 6.63 18.09 -4.47
N ASP A 36 5.92 18.55 -5.48
CA ASP A 36 5.19 19.81 -5.46
C ASP A 36 3.76 19.57 -4.95
N CYS A 37 3.52 19.85 -3.67
CA CYS A 37 2.25 19.56 -3.01
C CYS A 37 1.06 20.38 -3.52
N ALA A 38 1.30 21.45 -4.29
CA ALA A 38 0.23 22.18 -4.96
C ALA A 38 -0.35 21.38 -6.14
N LYS A 39 0.40 20.41 -6.68
CA LYS A 39 -0.02 19.58 -7.82
C LYS A 39 -0.78 18.34 -7.39
N GLN A 40 -1.62 17.87 -8.32
CA GLN A 40 -2.31 16.58 -8.27
C GLN A 40 -1.78 15.66 -9.38
N PRO A 41 -1.95 14.33 -9.24
CA PRO A 41 -2.55 13.63 -8.10
C PRO A 41 -1.65 13.63 -6.86
N ARG A 42 -2.25 13.58 -5.66
CA ARG A 42 -1.53 13.39 -4.39
C ARG A 42 -1.81 12.02 -3.82
N ILE A 43 -0.77 11.39 -3.30
CA ILE A 43 -0.86 10.16 -2.50
C ILE A 43 -0.54 10.54 -1.06
N ILE A 44 -1.49 10.34 -0.16
CA ILE A 44 -1.42 10.74 1.24
C ILE A 44 -1.31 9.46 2.07
N VAL A 45 -0.24 9.34 2.84
CA VAL A 45 0.06 8.15 3.65
C VAL A 45 0.14 8.56 5.10
N ASN A 46 -0.63 7.88 5.95
CA ASN A 46 -0.63 8.09 7.39
C ASN A 46 -1.05 6.78 8.08
N LYS A 47 -1.19 6.83 9.42
CA LYS A 47 -1.61 5.68 10.24
C LYS A 47 -2.96 5.05 9.85
N VAL A 48 -3.84 5.79 9.16
CA VAL A 48 -5.14 5.30 8.69
C VAL A 48 -5.00 4.53 7.37
N GLY A 49 -3.90 4.75 6.64
CA GLY A 49 -3.58 4.06 5.39
C GLY A 49 -3.28 5.04 4.25
N VAL A 50 -3.38 4.53 3.02
CA VAL A 50 -3.11 5.28 1.80
C VAL A 50 -4.40 5.91 1.27
N HIS A 51 -4.35 7.20 0.93
CA HIS A 51 -5.45 7.95 0.35
C HIS A 51 -4.98 8.66 -0.92
N LEU A 52 -5.90 8.84 -1.86
CA LEU A 52 -5.68 9.54 -3.12
C LEU A 52 -6.49 10.82 -3.13
N ASP A 53 -5.86 11.91 -3.57
CA ASP A 53 -6.50 13.19 -3.82
C ASP A 53 -6.14 13.65 -5.23
N THR A 54 -7.10 13.52 -6.14
CA THR A 54 -6.91 13.71 -7.58
C THR A 54 -7.97 14.63 -8.16
N ALA A 55 -7.75 15.15 -9.36
CA ALA A 55 -8.76 15.92 -10.08
C ALA A 55 -10.01 15.07 -10.40
N ALA A 56 -9.84 13.75 -10.53
CA ALA A 56 -10.93 12.80 -10.73
C ALA A 56 -11.67 12.40 -9.43
N GLY A 57 -11.30 12.99 -8.29
CA GLY A 57 -11.91 12.75 -6.99
C GLY A 57 -10.94 12.21 -5.95
N LYS A 58 -11.48 11.95 -4.76
CA LYS A 58 -10.75 11.39 -3.61
C LYS A 58 -11.09 9.91 -3.43
N ARG A 59 -10.13 9.12 -2.95
CA ARG A 59 -10.32 7.70 -2.64
C ARG A 59 -9.48 7.30 -1.44
N GLY A 60 -10.05 6.57 -0.49
CA GLY A 60 -9.29 5.97 0.60
C GLY A 60 -10.12 5.71 1.87
N PRO A 61 -9.55 5.01 2.86
CA PRO A 61 -8.25 4.32 2.78
C PRO A 61 -8.27 3.20 1.74
N LEU A 62 -7.18 3.06 0.97
CA LEU A 62 -7.08 2.03 -0.06
C LEU A 62 -6.92 0.64 0.59
N PRO A 63 -7.56 -0.41 0.04
CA PRO A 63 -7.26 -1.77 0.44
C PRO A 63 -5.88 -2.16 -0.10
N ILE A 64 -4.89 -2.28 0.78
CA ILE A 64 -3.52 -2.61 0.42
C ILE A 64 -3.06 -3.91 1.09
N MET A 65 -2.12 -4.59 0.45
CA MET A 65 -1.25 -5.59 1.08
C MET A 65 0.17 -5.04 1.09
N VAL A 66 0.85 -5.07 2.23
CA VAL A 66 2.25 -4.62 2.33
C VAL A 66 3.19 -5.82 2.22
N SER A 67 4.25 -5.67 1.43
CA SER A 67 5.31 -6.67 1.33
C SER A 67 6.70 -6.04 1.43
N TYR A 68 7.53 -6.64 2.27
CA TYR A 68 8.96 -6.33 2.41
C TYR A 68 9.84 -7.38 1.73
N THR A 69 9.33 -8.59 1.50
CA THR A 69 10.10 -9.73 1.00
C THR A 69 10.06 -9.89 -0.52
N PHE A 70 9.00 -9.38 -1.18
CA PHE A 70 8.88 -9.42 -2.66
C PHE A 70 9.81 -8.42 -3.36
N VAL A 71 10.39 -7.49 -2.61
CA VAL A 71 11.22 -6.39 -3.11
C VAL A 71 12.59 -6.88 -3.65
N GLY A 72 13.20 -7.88 -3.00
CA GLY A 72 14.55 -8.36 -3.38
C GLY A 72 14.86 -9.80 -2.95
N GLY A 73 13.82 -10.58 -2.61
CA GLY A 73 13.96 -11.97 -2.16
C GLY A 73 14.51 -12.10 -0.74
N ALA A 74 14.88 -13.33 -0.37
CA ALA A 74 15.20 -13.72 1.02
C ALA A 74 16.40 -12.98 1.66
N ARG A 75 17.16 -12.19 0.89
CA ARG A 75 18.35 -11.45 1.35
C ARG A 75 18.22 -9.94 1.20
N TYR A 76 17.02 -9.45 0.93
CA TYR A 76 16.78 -8.03 0.81
C TYR A 76 17.08 -7.32 2.15
N SER A 77 17.89 -6.25 2.09
CA SER A 77 18.30 -5.43 3.25
C SER A 77 18.17 -3.93 2.99
N GLY A 78 17.46 -3.55 1.92
CA GLY A 78 17.20 -2.15 1.58
C GLY A 78 16.01 -1.58 2.35
N ILE A 79 15.56 -0.41 1.90
CA ILE A 79 14.51 0.41 2.53
C ILE A 79 13.24 0.54 1.67
N GLN A 80 13.22 -0.07 0.50
CA GLN A 80 12.06 -0.12 -0.40
C GLN A 80 10.95 -1.01 0.16
N ILE A 81 9.71 -0.52 0.05
CA ILE A 81 8.51 -1.16 0.61
C ILE A 81 7.44 -1.16 -0.46
N TRP A 82 6.79 -2.31 -0.68
CA TRP A 82 5.72 -2.42 -1.67
C TRP A 82 4.36 -2.47 -0.99
N ALA A 83 3.45 -1.58 -1.41
CA ALA A 83 2.04 -1.67 -1.10
C ALA A 83 1.25 -2.01 -2.36
N LEU A 84 0.64 -3.20 -2.38
CA LEU A 84 -0.14 -3.73 -3.48
C LEU A 84 -1.59 -3.27 -3.30
N VAL A 85 -1.98 -2.25 -4.05
CA VAL A 85 -3.33 -1.68 -4.02
C VAL A 85 -4.29 -2.60 -4.78
N LYS A 86 -5.22 -3.21 -4.05
CA LYS A 86 -6.33 -3.93 -4.65
C LYS A 86 -7.29 -2.92 -5.28
N HIS A 87 -7.70 -3.20 -6.50
CA HIS A 87 -8.74 -2.44 -7.19
C HIS A 87 -9.74 -3.44 -7.74
N GLY A 88 -11.03 -3.13 -7.58
CA GLY A 88 -12.12 -4.09 -7.72
C GLY A 88 -12.22 -4.73 -9.10
N GLY A 89 -13.20 -5.63 -9.22
CA GLY A 89 -13.37 -6.48 -10.39
C GLY A 89 -12.62 -7.80 -10.25
N LYS A 90 -12.91 -8.71 -11.18
CA LYS A 90 -12.25 -9.99 -11.32
C LYS A 90 -11.66 -10.09 -12.72
N ASN A 91 -10.60 -10.86 -12.90
CA ASN A 91 -10.19 -11.24 -14.24
C ASN A 91 -11.24 -12.18 -14.86
N ARG A 92 -11.01 -12.61 -16.10
CA ARG A 92 -11.93 -13.51 -16.82
C ARG A 92 -12.11 -14.89 -16.15
N TRP A 93 -11.29 -15.22 -15.16
CA TRP A 93 -11.29 -16.48 -14.41
C TRP A 93 -11.88 -16.38 -13.01
N GLY A 94 -12.25 -15.18 -12.55
CA GLY A 94 -12.77 -14.96 -11.21
C GLY A 94 -11.71 -14.64 -10.16
N ASP A 95 -10.43 -14.53 -10.54
CA ASP A 95 -9.32 -14.17 -9.65
C ASP A 95 -9.25 -12.66 -9.43
N ASP A 96 -8.59 -12.27 -8.34
CA ASP A 96 -8.28 -10.86 -8.06
C ASP A 96 -7.40 -10.28 -9.18
N ASN A 97 -7.66 -9.03 -9.54
CA ASN A 97 -6.90 -8.35 -10.59
C ASN A 97 -5.48 -8.04 -10.17
N THR A 98 -4.60 -7.87 -11.16
CA THR A 98 -3.23 -7.39 -10.90
C THR A 98 -3.26 -6.03 -10.20
N PRO A 99 -2.59 -5.88 -9.04
CA PRO A 99 -2.63 -4.65 -8.26
C PRO A 99 -1.96 -3.48 -8.98
N VAL A 100 -2.23 -2.29 -8.45
CA VAL A 100 -1.31 -1.16 -8.62
C VAL A 100 -0.29 -1.23 -7.48
N ILE A 101 0.99 -1.33 -7.81
CA ILE A 101 2.08 -1.42 -6.86
C ILE A 101 2.56 -0.01 -6.55
N LEU A 102 2.43 0.39 -5.29
CA LEU A 102 3.07 1.58 -4.75
C LEU A 102 4.41 1.17 -4.14
N THR A 103 5.50 1.62 -4.76
CA THR A 103 6.86 1.32 -4.32
C THR A 103 7.42 2.51 -3.56
N PHE A 104 7.34 2.46 -2.23
CA PHE A 104 7.93 3.47 -1.37
C PHE A 104 9.44 3.31 -1.29
N ASN A 105 10.13 4.42 -1.13
CA ASN A 105 11.59 4.50 -1.19
C ASN A 105 12.16 3.87 -2.46
N ALA A 106 11.45 4.05 -3.59
CA ALA A 106 11.84 3.50 -4.89
C ALA A 106 13.29 3.84 -5.24
N ASP A 107 13.97 2.88 -5.86
CA ASP A 107 15.41 2.96 -6.18
C ASP A 107 16.28 3.18 -4.92
N GLU A 108 15.82 2.68 -3.76
CA GLU A 108 16.45 2.86 -2.44
C GLU A 108 16.61 4.32 -2.00
N LYS A 109 15.73 5.21 -2.48
CA LYS A 109 15.80 6.65 -2.18
C LYS A 109 14.64 7.07 -1.29
N ARG A 110 14.95 7.51 -0.06
CA ARG A 110 13.94 8.02 0.87
C ARG A 110 13.04 9.07 0.22
N GLY A 111 11.73 8.91 0.41
CA GLY A 111 10.73 9.81 -0.15
C GLY A 111 10.52 9.69 -1.67
N ALA A 112 11.20 8.78 -2.37
CA ALA A 112 10.79 8.37 -3.71
C ALA A 112 9.57 7.46 -3.65
N LEU A 113 8.65 7.62 -4.60
CA LEU A 113 7.51 6.73 -4.75
C LEU A 113 7.24 6.49 -6.23
N THR A 114 7.13 5.22 -6.64
CA THR A 114 6.53 4.87 -7.94
C THR A 114 5.16 4.23 -7.74
N ALA A 115 4.29 4.44 -8.73
CA ALA A 115 2.96 3.84 -8.79
C ALA A 115 2.82 3.14 -10.13
N GLU A 116 2.91 1.82 -10.12
CA GLU A 116 3.01 1.03 -11.34
C GLU A 116 1.86 0.04 -11.41
N ARG A 117 1.26 -0.06 -12.59
CA ARG A 117 0.27 -1.10 -12.85
C ARG A 117 1.02 -2.37 -13.23
N GLU A 118 0.86 -3.42 -12.43
CA GLU A 118 1.47 -4.71 -12.75
C GLU A 118 0.93 -5.23 -14.09
N ASN A 119 1.84 -5.77 -14.91
CA ASN A 119 1.51 -6.27 -16.23
C ASN A 119 0.60 -7.51 -16.11
N PRO A 120 -0.63 -7.48 -16.66
CA PRO A 120 -1.54 -8.64 -16.60
C PRO A 120 -1.16 -9.76 -17.58
N GLY A 121 0.00 -9.68 -18.23
CA GLY A 121 0.45 -10.64 -19.22
C GLY A 121 -0.45 -10.64 -20.45
N LYS A 122 -1.10 -11.78 -20.72
CA LYS A 122 -2.03 -11.95 -21.84
C LYS A 122 -3.47 -11.54 -21.50
N GLU A 123 -3.76 -11.22 -20.25
CA GLU A 123 -5.11 -10.88 -19.81
C GLU A 123 -5.44 -9.42 -20.11
N ARG A 124 -6.71 -9.16 -20.44
CA ARG A 124 -7.17 -7.78 -20.61
C ARG A 124 -7.11 -7.08 -19.24
N PRO A 125 -6.40 -5.94 -19.14
CA PRO A 125 -6.48 -5.04 -18.01
C PRO A 125 -7.92 -4.78 -17.52
N VAL A 126 -8.22 -5.07 -16.25
CA VAL A 126 -9.39 -4.45 -15.62
C VAL A 126 -9.13 -2.95 -15.45
N ALA A 127 -10.13 -2.15 -15.81
CA ALA A 127 -10.05 -0.70 -15.76
C ALA A 127 -9.88 -0.22 -14.31
N LEU A 128 -8.95 0.72 -14.13
CA LEU A 128 -8.81 1.46 -12.88
C LEU A 128 -9.92 2.51 -12.79
N ASP A 129 -10.38 2.82 -11.58
CA ASP A 129 -11.19 4.00 -11.36
C ASP A 129 -10.40 5.30 -11.62
N GLY A 130 -11.09 6.42 -11.75
CA GLY A 130 -10.47 7.70 -12.11
C GLY A 130 -9.27 8.08 -11.23
N PRO A 131 -9.39 8.07 -9.88
CA PRO A 131 -8.29 8.41 -8.99
C PRO A 131 -7.08 7.48 -9.14
N LEU A 132 -7.28 6.16 -9.16
CA LEU A 132 -6.15 5.21 -9.26
C LEU A 132 -5.53 5.19 -10.66
N ALA A 133 -6.34 5.41 -11.72
CA ALA A 133 -5.86 5.61 -13.07
C ALA A 133 -4.93 6.85 -13.16
N SER A 134 -5.34 7.98 -12.57
CA SER A 134 -4.54 9.21 -12.55
C SER A 134 -3.19 8.99 -11.86
N VAL A 135 -3.17 8.26 -10.75
CA VAL A 135 -1.95 7.91 -10.01
C VAL A 135 -1.02 7.02 -10.84
N ALA A 136 -1.54 5.94 -11.43
CA ALA A 136 -0.74 5.01 -12.23
C ALA A 136 -0.20 5.67 -13.51
N GLN A 137 -0.95 6.59 -14.13
CA GLN A 137 -0.51 7.35 -15.30
C GLN A 137 0.62 8.34 -14.95
N THR A 138 0.57 8.95 -13.76
CA THR A 138 1.61 9.86 -13.28
C THR A 138 2.90 9.09 -12.99
N GLY A 139 2.79 7.89 -12.42
CA GLY A 139 3.86 6.90 -12.31
C GLY A 139 4.96 7.20 -11.29
N ARG A 140 5.41 8.46 -11.15
CA ARG A 140 6.49 8.84 -10.22
C ARG A 140 6.11 10.04 -9.37
N PHE A 141 6.41 9.92 -8.09
CA PHE A 141 6.12 10.90 -7.06
C PHE A 141 7.35 11.12 -6.19
N ARG A 142 7.36 12.25 -5.50
CA ARG A 142 8.26 12.52 -4.39
C ARG A 142 7.45 12.97 -3.19
N LEU A 143 7.95 12.63 -2.01
CA LEU A 143 7.48 13.21 -0.77
C LEU A 143 7.57 14.73 -0.90
N CYS A 144 6.50 15.42 -0.56
CA CYS A 144 6.45 16.85 -0.61
C CYS A 144 7.51 17.44 0.32
N ARG A 145 8.22 18.44 -0.19
CA ARG A 145 9.16 19.21 0.63
C ARG A 145 8.36 20.03 1.64
N THR A 146 8.86 20.06 2.87
CA THR A 146 8.43 21.09 3.82
C THR A 146 9.21 22.38 3.55
N GLU A 147 8.73 23.54 4.00
CA GLU A 147 9.47 24.81 3.84
C GLU A 147 10.88 24.76 4.46
N GLU A 148 11.11 23.87 5.43
CA GLU A 148 12.41 23.67 6.08
C GLU A 148 13.45 23.00 5.16
N ASP A 149 13.02 22.16 4.22
CA ASP A 149 13.91 21.49 3.26
C ASP A 149 14.44 22.42 2.16
N ASN A 150 13.79 23.58 1.95
CA ASN A 150 14.12 24.52 0.88
C ASN A 150 15.23 25.53 1.27
N LYS A 151 15.76 25.42 2.50
CA LYS A 151 16.81 26.29 3.06
C LYS A 151 18.20 25.63 3.14
N ARG A 152 18.34 24.39 2.67
CA ARG A 152 19.63 23.69 2.52
C ARG A 152 20.02 23.56 1.07
#